data_AF-A0A497AN66-F1
#
_entry.id   AF-A0A497AN66-F1
#
_cell.length_a   1.000
_cell.length_b   1.000
_cell.length_c   1.000
_cell.angle_alpha   90.00
_cell.angle_beta   90.00
_cell.angle_gamma   90.00
#
_symmetry.space_group_name_H-M   'P 1'
#
loop_
_entity.id
_entity.type
_entity.pdbx_description
1 polymer ?
#
loop_
_entity_poly.entity_id
_entity_poly.type
_entity_poly.pdbx_seq_one_letter_code
_entity_poly.pdbx_strand_id
1 'polypeptide(L)'
;MTDLEKMNMERERAWREYEKSYVKKREIDRLMDEGIKNFDELVFYIRETLRASEDINVSARNMNNQILYIESVAVKREFKILLNLILMGEEMEEKEDGMEVR
;
A
#
# COMPACT_ATOMS: atom_id res chain seq x y z
N MET A 1 -26.60 7.31 28.50
CA MET A 1 -25.81 7.89 27.42
C MET A 1 -26.73 8.69 26.53
N THR A 2 -26.58 10.01 26.51
CA THR A 2 -27.42 10.94 25.73
C THR A 2 -26.96 11.00 24.27
N ASP A 3 -27.83 11.45 23.36
CA ASP A 3 -27.46 11.58 21.94
C ASP A 3 -26.31 12.58 21.72
N LEU A 4 -26.21 13.59 22.58
CA LEU A 4 -25.08 14.53 22.59
C LEU A 4 -23.74 13.85 22.95
N GLU A 5 -23.76 12.94 23.94
CA GLU A 5 -22.58 12.15 24.30
C GLU A 5 -22.16 11.22 23.16
N LYS A 6 -23.10 10.57 22.48
CA LYS A 6 -22.82 9.75 21.30
C LYS A 6 -22.21 10.57 20.16
N MET A 7 -22.78 11.74 19.87
CA MET A 7 -22.26 12.64 18.84
C MET A 7 -20.83 13.11 19.15
N ASN A 8 -20.52 13.42 20.41
CA ASN A 8 -19.18 13.80 20.82
C ASN A 8 -18.18 12.64 20.68
N MET A 9 -18.57 11.41 21.06
CA MET A 9 -17.74 10.23 20.87
C MET A 9 -17.45 9.94 19.39
N GLU A 10 -18.45 10.02 18.52
CA GLU A 10 -18.27 9.83 17.07
C GLU A 10 -17.38 10.92 16.47
N ARG A 11 -17.53 12.17 16.91
CA ARG A 11 -16.68 13.28 16.48
C ARG A 11 -15.23 13.08 16.87
N GLU A 12 -14.97 12.70 18.12
CA GLU A 12 -13.60 12.41 18.59
C GLU A 12 -12.98 11.22 17.85
N ARG A 13 -13.78 10.20 17.54
CA ARG A 13 -13.33 9.05 16.76
C ARG A 13 -12.95 9.47 15.34
N ALA A 14 -13.82 10.19 14.66
CA ALA A 14 -13.56 10.70 13.31
C ALA A 14 -12.32 11.61 13.28
N TRP A 15 -12.14 12.45 14.30
CA TRP A 15 -10.95 13.30 14.43
C TRP A 15 -9.66 12.48 14.57
N ARG A 16 -9.67 11.46 15.43
CA ARG A 16 -8.52 10.56 15.61
C ARG A 16 -8.19 9.78 14.34
N GLU A 17 -9.20 9.36 13.59
CA GLU A 17 -9.01 8.69 12.31
C GLU A 17 -8.43 9.64 11.25
N TYR A 18 -8.92 10.87 11.20
CA TYR A 18 -8.38 11.92 10.33
C TYR A 18 -6.91 12.23 10.63
N GLU A 19 -6.55 12.41 11.90
CA GLU A 19 -5.18 12.71 12.32
C GLU A 19 -4.21 11.58 11.93
N LYS A 20 -4.62 10.32 12.12
CA LYS A 20 -3.83 9.16 11.66
C LYS A 20 -3.63 9.16 10.16
N SER A 21 -4.69 9.46 9.39
CA SER A 21 -4.62 9.54 7.93
C SER A 21 -3.68 10.67 7.47
N TYR A 22 -3.76 11.82 8.14
CA TYR A 22 -2.91 12.97 7.85
C TYR A 22 -1.41 12.67 8.07
N VAL A 23 -1.08 12.03 9.20
CA VAL A 23 0.31 11.63 9.49
C VAL A 23 0.84 10.67 8.44
N LYS A 24 0.04 9.67 8.03
CA LYS A 24 0.41 8.71 6.98
C LYS A 24 0.63 9.40 5.64
N LYS A 25 -0.27 10.31 5.25
CA LYS A 25 -0.13 11.05 4.00
C LYS A 25 1.17 11.86 3.99
N ARG A 26 1.46 12.59 5.07
CA ARG A 26 2.70 13.35 5.20
C ARG A 26 3.94 12.47 5.09
N GLU A 27 3.86 11.26 5.65
CA GLU A 27 4.95 10.29 5.56
C GLU A 27 5.13 9.76 4.13
N ILE A 28 4.05 9.48 3.41
CA ILE A 28 4.12 9.11 1.98
C ILE A 28 4.71 10.25 1.15
N ASP A 29 4.24 11.49 1.37
CA ASP A 29 4.77 12.67 0.67
C ASP A 29 6.28 12.82 0.93
N ARG A 30 6.72 12.64 2.19
CA ARG A 30 8.15 12.61 2.55
C ARG A 30 8.92 11.53 1.78
N LEU A 31 8.38 10.31 1.71
CA LEU A 31 9.02 9.20 0.99
C LEU A 31 9.10 9.43 -0.51
N MET A 32 8.11 10.12 -1.10
CA MET A 32 8.13 10.50 -2.50
C MET A 32 9.19 11.57 -2.81
N ASP A 33 9.38 12.52 -1.90
CA ASP A 33 10.35 13.61 -2.08
C ASP A 33 11.79 13.20 -1.75
N GLU A 34 11.99 12.48 -0.64
CA GLU A 34 13.32 12.10 -0.13
C GLU A 34 13.81 10.73 -0.63
N GLY A 35 12.91 9.93 -1.20
CA GLY A 35 13.14 8.53 -1.52
C GLY A 35 13.07 7.61 -0.29
N ILE A 36 13.05 6.30 -0.57
CA ILE A 36 12.99 5.24 0.44
C ILE A 36 14.42 4.88 0.86
N LYS A 37 14.72 5.00 2.16
CA LYS A 37 16.08 4.88 2.71
C LYS A 37 16.33 3.56 3.42
N ASN A 38 15.27 2.87 3.86
CA ASN A 38 15.39 1.60 4.56
C ASN A 38 14.21 0.66 4.27
N PHE A 39 14.34 -0.58 4.73
CA PHE A 39 13.36 -1.64 4.52
C PHE A 39 12.01 -1.33 5.16
N ASP A 40 11.98 -0.71 6.35
CA ASP A 40 10.72 -0.39 7.03
C ASP A 40 9.93 0.67 6.27
N GLU A 41 10.61 1.68 5.72
CA GLU A 41 10.03 2.69 4.84
C GLU A 41 9.48 2.06 3.55
N LEU A 42 10.19 1.08 2.98
CA LEU A 42 9.73 0.33 1.81
C LEU A 42 8.45 -0.45 2.11
N VAL A 43 8.45 -1.20 3.22
CA VAL A 43 7.28 -1.98 3.65
C VAL A 43 6.10 -1.06 3.98
N PHE A 44 6.35 0.07 4.63
CA PHE A 44 5.33 1.07 4.90
C PHE A 44 4.69 1.59 3.60
N TYR A 45 5.52 2.01 2.64
CA TYR A 45 5.04 2.54 1.36
C TYR A 45 4.23 1.52 0.57
N ILE A 46 4.72 0.27 0.48
CA ILE A 46 4.01 -0.82 -0.21
C ILE A 46 2.66 -1.09 0.45
N ARG A 47 2.61 -1.15 1.79
CA ARG A 47 1.36 -1.43 2.52
C ARG A 47 0.32 -0.33 2.33
N GLU A 48 0.71 0.94 2.41
CA GLU A 48 -0.23 2.04 2.23
C GLU A 48 -0.68 2.16 0.76
N THR A 49 0.20 1.87 -0.21
CA THR A 49 -0.17 1.82 -1.62
C THR A 49 -1.20 0.72 -1.91
N LEU A 50 -1.02 -0.47 -1.34
CA LEU A 50 -1.98 -1.58 -1.46
C LEU A 50 -3.34 -1.23 -0.84
N ARG A 51 -3.36 -0.50 0.28
CA ARG A 51 -4.60 -0.02 0.90
C ARG A 51 -5.29 1.02 0.01
N ALA A 52 -4.56 2.03 -0.45
CA ALA A 52 -5.10 3.07 -1.33
C ALA A 52 -5.67 2.49 -2.62
N SER A 53 -4.99 1.50 -3.22
CA SER A 53 -5.49 0.78 -4.38
C SER A 53 -6.83 0.08 -4.12
N GLU A 54 -7.02 -0.55 -2.96
CA GLU A 54 -8.30 -1.17 -2.60
C GLU A 54 -9.42 -0.13 -2.45
N ASP A 55 -9.13 0.99 -1.78
CA ASP A 55 -10.10 2.07 -1.59
C ASP A 55 -10.51 2.71 -2.94
N ILE A 56 -9.54 2.89 -3.85
CA ILE A 56 -9.78 3.34 -5.22
C ILE A 56 -10.61 2.31 -5.98
N ASN A 57 -10.35 1.01 -5.81
CA ASN A 57 -11.11 -0.04 -6.46
C ASN A 57 -12.60 0.00 -6.08
N VAL A 58 -12.89 0.10 -4.78
CA VAL A 58 -14.26 0.23 -4.26
C VAL A 58 -14.92 1.49 -4.81
N SER A 59 -14.21 2.63 -4.76
CA SER A 59 -14.71 3.91 -5.27
C SER A 59 -14.99 3.86 -6.78
N ALA A 60 -14.11 3.25 -7.56
CA ALA A 60 -14.25 3.08 -9.00
C ALA A 60 -15.48 2.23 -9.35
N ARG A 61 -15.75 1.16 -8.58
CA ARG A 61 -16.97 0.35 -8.74
C ARG A 61 -18.23 1.17 -8.43
N ASN A 62 -18.23 1.93 -7.35
CA ASN A 62 -19.36 2.78 -6.97
C ASN A 62 -19.66 3.86 -8.02
N MET A 63 -18.62 4.34 -8.72
CA MET A 63 -18.73 5.35 -9.77
C MET A 63 -18.90 4.76 -11.18
N ASN A 64 -18.95 3.43 -11.33
CA ASN A 64 -18.90 2.74 -12.63
C ASN A 64 -17.73 3.18 -13.54
N ASN A 65 -16.59 3.55 -12.95
CA ASN A 65 -15.39 3.95 -13.68
C ASN A 65 -14.49 2.73 -13.94
N GLN A 66 -14.64 2.15 -15.13
CA GLN A 66 -13.90 0.94 -15.52
C GLN A 66 -12.39 1.18 -15.68
N ILE A 67 -11.98 2.36 -16.15
CA ILE A 67 -10.56 2.69 -16.35
C ILE A 67 -9.85 2.70 -14.99
N LEU A 68 -10.41 3.45 -14.04
CA LEU A 68 -9.84 3.57 -12.70
C LEU A 68 -9.84 2.22 -11.96
N TYR A 69 -10.85 1.39 -12.19
CA TYR A 69 -10.88 0.03 -11.65
C TYR A 69 -9.70 -0.80 -12.18
N ILE A 70 -9.48 -0.82 -13.49
CA ILE A 70 -8.37 -1.57 -14.11
C ILE A 70 -7.03 -1.09 -13.58
N GLU A 71 -6.81 0.22 -13.53
CA GLU A 71 -5.58 0.82 -13.02
C GLU A 71 -5.33 0.43 -11.55
N SER A 72 -6.36 0.52 -10.70
CA SER A 72 -6.25 0.12 -9.29
C SER A 72 -5.84 -1.34 -9.13
N VAL A 73 -6.40 -2.25 -9.94
CA VAL A 73 -6.08 -3.69 -9.91
C VAL A 73 -4.65 -3.92 -10.38
N ALA A 74 -4.20 -3.24 -11.44
CA ALA A 74 -2.84 -3.34 -11.94
C ALA A 74 -1.82 -2.91 -10.88
N VAL A 75 -2.01 -1.73 -10.26
CA VAL A 75 -1.16 -1.24 -9.17
C VAL A 75 -1.09 -2.26 -8.03
N LYS A 76 -2.24 -2.82 -7.62
CA LYS A 76 -2.29 -3.85 -6.58
C LYS A 76 -1.44 -5.07 -6.93
N ARG A 77 -1.51 -5.51 -8.18
CA ARG A 77 -0.78 -6.68 -8.67
C ARG A 77 0.72 -6.42 -8.66
N GLU A 78 1.17 -5.31 -9.22
CA GLU A 78 2.60 -4.97 -9.30
C GLU A 78 3.22 -4.83 -7.90
N PHE A 79 2.54 -4.19 -6.96
CA PHE A 79 3.04 -4.05 -5.59
C PHE A 79 3.05 -5.38 -4.81
N LYS A 80 2.13 -6.31 -5.12
CA LYS A 80 2.20 -7.68 -4.57
C LYS A 80 3.38 -8.46 -5.13
N ILE A 81 3.66 -8.33 -6.43
CA ILE A 81 4.82 -8.96 -7.07
C ILE A 81 6.10 -8.40 -6.43
N LEU A 82 6.20 -7.08 -6.29
CA LEU A 82 7.33 -6.43 -5.63
C LEU A 82 7.51 -6.94 -4.20
N LEU A 83 6.44 -7.01 -3.42
CA LEU A 83 6.49 -7.55 -2.06
C LEU A 83 6.99 -9.00 -2.05
N ASN A 84 6.51 -9.84 -2.97
CA ASN A 84 6.97 -11.23 -3.07
C ASN A 84 8.46 -11.31 -3.43
N LEU A 85 8.94 -10.49 -4.38
CA LEU A 85 10.36 -10.44 -4.74
C LEU A 85 11.23 -10.02 -3.55
N ILE A 86 10.77 -9.07 -2.75
CA ILE A 86 11.45 -8.63 -1.53
C ILE A 86 11.50 -9.76 -0.49
N LEU A 87 10.41 -10.51 -0.33
CA LEU A 87 10.30 -11.58 0.66
C LEU A 87 11.02 -12.88 0.25
N MET A 88 11.05 -13.19 -1.05
CA MET A 88 11.69 -14.37 -1.64
C MET A 88 13.20 -14.16 -1.90
N GLY A 89 13.80 -13.11 -1.35
CA GLY A 89 15.14 -12.61 -1.70
C GLY A 89 16.12 -13.68 -2.22
N GLU A 90 16.64 -13.46 -3.43
CA GLU A 90 17.65 -14.30 -4.11
C GLU A 90 17.54 -15.83 -3.92
N GLU A 91 16.34 -16.42 -3.92
CA GLU A 91 16.20 -17.86 -4.27
C GLU A 91 16.35 -18.09 -5.80
N MET A 92 17.25 -17.37 -6.46
CA MET A 92 17.81 -17.83 -7.72
C MET A 92 18.99 -18.71 -7.36
N GLU A 93 18.72 -20.01 -7.23
CA GLU A 93 19.72 -21.07 -7.30
C GLU A 93 20.74 -20.69 -8.39
N GLU A 94 22.01 -20.54 -8.00
CA GLU A 94 23.13 -20.68 -8.92
C GLU A 94 22.92 -22.02 -9.63
N LYS A 95 22.39 -21.99 -10.86
CA LYS A 95 22.55 -23.12 -11.75
C LYS A 95 24.05 -23.18 -12.01
N GLU A 96 24.73 -24.04 -11.26
CA GLU A 96 26.10 -24.44 -11.52
C GLU A 96 26.24 -24.64 -13.03
N ASP A 97 27.15 -23.86 -13.61
CA ASP A 97 27.61 -23.98 -14.98
C ASP A 97 28.32 -25.35 -15.10
N GLY A 98 27.54 -26.42 -15.17
CA GLY A 98 27.96 -27.78 -15.43
C GLY A 98 28.23 -27.95 -16.92
N MET A 99 29.27 -27.28 -17.39
CA MET A 99 29.81 -27.44 -18.74
C MET A 99 30.48 -28.82 -18.84
N GLU A 100 29.71 -29.88 -19.10
CA GLU A 100 30.30 -31.15 -19.54
C GLU A 100 30.60 -31.08 -21.04
N VAL A 101 31.83 -30.65 -21.32
CA VAL A 101 32.54 -31.00 -22.55
C VAL A 101 32.96 -32.46 -22.42
N ARG A 102 32.25 -33.37 -23.11
CA ARG A 102 32.82 -34.49 -23.90
C ARG A 102 31.74 -35.31 -24.59
#